data_AF-A0A6A8G3N8-F1
#
_entry.id   AF-A0A6A8G3N8-F1
#
_cell.length_a   1.000
_cell.length_b   1.000
_cell.length_c   1.000
_cell.angle_alpha   90.00
_cell.angle_beta   90.00
_cell.angle_gamma   90.00
#
_symmetry.space_group_name_H-M   'P 1'
#
loop_
_entity.id
_entity.type
_entity.pdbx_description
1 polymer ?
#
loop_
_entity_poly.entity_id
_entity_poly.type
_entity_poly.pdbx_seq_one_letter_code
_entity_poly.pdbx_strand_id
1 'polypeptide(L)'
;MFSRTKLVAIVLTVLVIGSVAGVVTAQQAPPTGGAIVIGEGETYTGDLEATGGSVIIAGTVDGDVSVAAGSVVVTETGEVTGMLEGVAGSVTIGGTVGGDVNLAAGAILVRDTATIGGTMEAAGGEVRLDGAVVGDVRVGAETLIVGPTAQVGGAMEYDAASTTIDSAATIAGGATQVDDLNIVGPPVFGVPVSQFEGPVIPAWVFTVYWLLANFVVGAIIVLVAPNFARRVTGLGTKKAVRSGGVGLLLVFAIPIVLLVLLLTIIGIPLSFAGGVGFLLVLWVASIYGALVLGTWLLSLADYENRWVALFGGLFILALLDFVPLGGVIDFVVLLVGLGAFALALRGESADEGDESMAAPDEGPQEGSPMA
;
A
#
# COMPACT_ATOMS: atom_id res chain seq x y z
N MET A 1 24.00 -20.31 -23.97
CA MET A 1 24.63 -19.31 -23.07
C MET A 1 23.92 -17.98 -23.28
N PHE A 2 22.96 -17.62 -22.43
CA PHE A 2 22.19 -16.38 -22.59
C PHE A 2 23.02 -15.19 -22.08
N SER A 3 23.09 -14.11 -22.85
CA SER A 3 23.77 -12.88 -22.41
C SER A 3 23.00 -12.24 -21.24
N ARG A 4 23.70 -11.54 -20.34
CA ARG A 4 23.14 -10.91 -19.12
C ARG A 4 21.89 -10.07 -19.42
N THR A 5 21.84 -9.41 -20.57
CA THR A 5 20.68 -8.63 -21.04
C THR A 5 19.45 -9.48 -21.35
N LYS A 6 19.63 -10.70 -21.85
CA LYS A 6 18.53 -11.64 -22.14
C LYS A 6 17.95 -12.23 -20.85
N LEU A 7 18.77 -12.43 -19.82
CA LEU A 7 18.31 -12.87 -18.50
C LEU A 7 17.49 -11.80 -17.78
N VAL A 8 17.92 -10.54 -17.83
CA VAL A 8 17.15 -9.40 -17.29
C VAL A 8 15.83 -9.22 -18.03
N ALA A 9 15.83 -9.34 -19.37
CA ALA A 9 14.62 -9.29 -20.17
C ALA A 9 13.64 -10.43 -19.83
N ILE A 10 14.12 -11.66 -19.65
CA ILE A 10 13.28 -12.81 -19.28
C ILE A 10 12.68 -12.62 -17.88
N VAL A 11 13.45 -12.14 -16.91
CA VAL A 11 12.94 -11.86 -15.55
C VAL A 11 11.91 -10.74 -15.57
N LEU A 12 12.13 -9.67 -16.33
CA LEU A 12 11.13 -8.61 -16.51
C LEU A 12 9.87 -9.09 -17.25
N THR A 13 10.02 -9.95 -18.26
CA THR A 13 8.88 -10.55 -18.97
C THR A 13 8.09 -11.50 -18.07
N VAL A 14 8.75 -12.28 -17.22
CA VAL A 14 8.08 -13.14 -16.22
C VAL A 14 7.40 -12.29 -15.13
N LEU A 15 8.00 -11.17 -14.73
CA LEU A 15 7.39 -10.20 -13.81
C LEU A 15 6.12 -9.57 -14.40
N VAL A 16 6.15 -9.21 -15.69
CA VAL A 16 5.01 -8.62 -16.41
C VAL A 16 3.92 -9.66 -16.71
N ILE A 17 4.28 -10.91 -17.01
CA ILE A 17 3.31 -12.00 -17.22
C ILE A 17 2.69 -12.45 -15.88
N GLY A 18 3.46 -12.39 -14.78
CA GLY A 18 2.96 -12.63 -13.42
C GLY A 18 1.89 -11.63 -12.96
N SER A 19 1.97 -10.37 -13.41
CA SER A 19 0.91 -9.38 -13.20
C SER A 19 -0.36 -9.59 -14.04
N VAL A 20 -0.34 -10.48 -15.04
CA VAL A 20 -1.51 -10.77 -15.90
C VAL A 20 -2.27 -12.04 -15.45
N ALA A 21 -1.67 -12.88 -14.60
CA ALA A 21 -2.27 -14.13 -14.14
C ALA A 21 -3.48 -13.96 -13.19
N GLY A 22 -3.85 -12.72 -12.84
CA GLY A 22 -5.03 -12.40 -12.03
C GLY A 22 -6.31 -12.10 -12.82
N VAL A 23 -6.30 -12.12 -14.16
CA VAL A 23 -7.48 -11.76 -14.98
C VAL A 23 -7.87 -12.91 -15.92
N VAL A 24 -8.15 -14.09 -15.36
CA VAL A 24 -8.70 -15.21 -16.15
C VAL A 24 -9.90 -15.84 -15.43
N THR A 25 -10.87 -15.02 -15.01
CA THR A 25 -12.26 -15.45 -14.75
C THR A 25 -13.22 -14.27 -14.90
N ALA A 26 -13.46 -13.83 -16.14
CA ALA A 26 -14.59 -12.93 -16.45
C ALA A 26 -14.99 -13.09 -17.92
N GLN A 27 -15.39 -14.31 -18.31
CA GLN A 27 -15.70 -14.62 -19.71
C GLN A 27 -17.21 -14.66 -20.04
N GLN A 28 -18.06 -14.03 -19.23
CA GLN A 28 -19.50 -13.90 -19.49
C GLN A 28 -20.11 -12.54 -19.12
N ALA A 29 -19.34 -11.54 -18.68
CA ALA A 29 -19.89 -10.22 -18.36
C ALA A 29 -20.02 -9.35 -19.63
N PRO A 30 -21.11 -8.57 -19.80
CA PRO A 30 -21.21 -7.53 -20.83
C PRO A 30 -20.02 -6.55 -20.74
N PRO A 31 -19.70 -5.82 -21.83
CA PRO A 31 -18.46 -5.08 -21.98
C PRO A 31 -18.15 -4.18 -20.78
N THR A 32 -17.18 -4.59 -19.97
CA THR A 32 -16.71 -3.89 -18.78
C THR A 32 -15.98 -2.62 -19.23
N GLY A 33 -16.65 -1.47 -19.20
CA GLY A 33 -16.04 -0.17 -19.52
C GLY A 33 -16.95 0.85 -20.23
N GLY A 34 -18.18 0.49 -20.61
CA GLY A 34 -19.13 1.44 -21.20
C GLY A 34 -19.70 2.43 -20.17
N ALA A 35 -20.10 3.61 -20.64
CA ALA A 35 -20.96 4.52 -19.89
C ALA A 35 -22.43 4.25 -20.26
N ILE A 36 -23.28 4.01 -19.27
CA ILE A 36 -24.73 3.93 -19.43
C ILE A 36 -25.28 5.31 -19.09
N VAL A 37 -25.99 5.94 -20.03
CA VAL A 37 -26.50 7.30 -19.85
C VAL A 37 -27.99 7.30 -20.16
N ILE A 38 -28.79 7.74 -19.19
CA ILE A 38 -30.19 8.14 -19.39
C ILE A 38 -30.18 9.65 -19.53
N GLY A 39 -30.35 10.15 -20.75
CA GLY A 39 -30.22 11.56 -21.08
C GLY A 39 -31.35 12.42 -20.50
N GLU A 40 -31.13 13.73 -20.43
CA GLU A 40 -32.15 14.68 -20.00
C GLU A 40 -33.38 14.61 -20.91
N GLY A 41 -34.58 14.52 -20.32
CA GLY A 41 -35.83 14.35 -21.05
C GLY A 41 -36.09 12.94 -21.59
N GLU A 42 -35.17 11.99 -21.37
CA GLU A 42 -35.42 10.57 -21.60
C GLU A 42 -36.12 9.95 -20.40
N THR A 43 -37.04 9.02 -20.66
CA THR A 43 -37.68 8.21 -19.61
C THR A 43 -37.40 6.75 -19.89
N TYR A 44 -36.73 6.09 -18.95
CA TYR A 44 -36.62 4.63 -18.92
C TYR A 44 -37.79 4.09 -18.10
N THR A 45 -38.59 3.19 -18.67
CA THR A 45 -39.74 2.59 -17.98
C THR A 45 -39.41 1.18 -17.52
N GLY A 46 -39.61 0.91 -16.23
CA GLY A 46 -39.27 -0.34 -15.57
C GLY A 46 -37.95 -0.27 -14.81
N ASP A 47 -37.56 -1.41 -14.22
CA ASP A 47 -36.39 -1.51 -13.37
C ASP A 47 -35.10 -1.50 -14.20
N LEU A 48 -34.15 -0.67 -13.81
CA LEU A 48 -32.86 -0.50 -14.47
C LEU A 48 -31.78 -1.30 -13.75
N GLU A 49 -31.36 -2.41 -14.34
CA GLU A 49 -30.16 -3.15 -13.94
C GLU A 49 -28.95 -2.73 -14.78
N ALA A 50 -27.95 -2.10 -14.16
CA ALA A 50 -26.82 -1.50 -14.87
C ALA A 50 -25.47 -2.00 -14.34
N THR A 51 -24.61 -2.49 -15.25
CA THR A 51 -23.20 -2.79 -14.96
C THR A 51 -22.30 -2.05 -15.94
N GLY A 52 -21.37 -1.23 -15.45
CA GLY A 52 -20.56 -0.41 -16.36
C GLY A 52 -19.39 0.30 -15.71
N GLY A 53 -18.61 1.03 -16.52
CA GLY A 53 -17.59 1.93 -15.99
C GLY A 53 -18.22 3.16 -15.34
N SER A 54 -19.29 3.68 -15.94
CA SER A 54 -20.03 4.85 -15.46
C SER A 54 -21.52 4.70 -15.73
N VAL A 55 -22.36 5.13 -14.79
CA VAL A 55 -23.82 5.22 -14.95
C VAL A 55 -24.23 6.66 -14.64
N ILE A 56 -24.86 7.32 -15.61
CA ILE A 56 -25.31 8.71 -15.50
C ILE A 56 -26.82 8.75 -15.74
N ILE A 57 -27.57 9.21 -14.74
CA ILE A 57 -29.02 9.37 -14.79
C ILE A 57 -29.31 10.86 -14.78
N ALA A 58 -29.60 11.42 -15.96
CA ALA A 58 -29.97 12.82 -16.16
C ALA A 58 -31.44 13.01 -16.56
N GLY A 59 -32.10 11.96 -17.02
CA GLY A 59 -33.55 11.88 -17.23
C GLY A 59 -34.26 11.12 -16.11
N THR A 60 -35.39 10.52 -16.43
CA THR A 60 -36.25 9.80 -15.48
C THR A 60 -36.09 8.29 -15.62
N VAL A 61 -35.95 7.59 -14.50
CA VAL A 61 -36.13 6.14 -14.40
C VAL A 61 -37.43 5.88 -13.64
N ASP A 62 -38.44 5.40 -14.35
CA ASP A 62 -39.76 5.03 -13.85
C ASP A 62 -39.75 3.58 -13.35
N GLY A 63 -39.06 3.34 -12.22
CA GLY A 63 -38.81 2.03 -11.63
C GLY A 63 -37.66 2.07 -10.62
N ASP A 64 -37.21 0.89 -10.20
CA ASP A 64 -36.06 0.73 -9.31
C ASP A 64 -34.74 0.72 -10.11
N VAL A 65 -33.64 1.16 -9.50
CA VAL A 65 -32.31 1.16 -10.11
C VAL A 65 -31.39 0.26 -9.27
N SER A 66 -30.85 -0.79 -9.89
CA SER A 66 -29.84 -1.66 -9.32
C SER A 66 -28.54 -1.56 -10.13
N VAL A 67 -27.49 -1.03 -9.51
CA VAL A 67 -26.27 -0.61 -10.23
C VAL A 67 -24.98 -1.16 -9.61
N ALA A 68 -24.10 -1.68 -10.48
CA ALA A 68 -22.71 -1.99 -10.14
C ALA A 68 -21.76 -1.26 -11.12
N ALA A 69 -21.11 -0.18 -10.68
CA ALA A 69 -20.32 0.65 -11.59
C ALA A 69 -19.07 1.28 -10.99
N GLY A 70 -18.13 1.74 -11.84
CA GLY A 70 -17.01 2.55 -11.36
C GLY A 70 -17.48 3.88 -10.75
N SER A 71 -18.40 4.56 -11.43
CA SER A 71 -19.03 5.80 -10.96
C SER A 71 -20.53 5.82 -11.23
N VAL A 72 -21.34 6.27 -10.27
CA VAL A 72 -22.77 6.52 -10.45
C VAL A 72 -23.07 8.00 -10.20
N VAL A 73 -23.76 8.64 -11.13
CA VAL A 73 -24.16 10.04 -11.03
C VAL A 73 -25.65 10.18 -11.34
N VAL A 74 -26.44 10.55 -10.35
CA VAL A 74 -27.80 11.07 -10.57
C VAL A 74 -27.67 12.58 -10.62
N THR A 75 -27.84 13.19 -11.80
CA THR A 75 -27.67 14.64 -11.97
C THR A 75 -28.83 15.40 -11.28
N GLU A 76 -28.74 16.72 -11.19
CA GLU A 76 -29.81 17.56 -10.61
C GLU A 76 -31.16 17.42 -11.32
N THR A 77 -31.15 17.09 -12.62
CA THR A 77 -32.35 16.82 -13.43
C THR A 77 -32.76 15.35 -13.40
N GLY A 78 -31.91 14.47 -12.87
CA GLY A 78 -32.15 13.05 -12.79
C GLY A 78 -33.21 12.71 -11.75
N GLU A 79 -34.14 11.82 -12.13
CA GLU A 79 -35.19 11.34 -11.25
C GLU A 79 -35.24 9.82 -11.28
N VAL A 80 -35.08 9.19 -10.13
CA VAL A 80 -35.37 7.77 -9.93
C VAL A 80 -36.66 7.71 -9.12
N THR A 81 -37.75 7.23 -9.71
CA THR A 81 -39.06 7.23 -9.03
C THR A 81 -39.15 6.17 -7.93
N GLY A 82 -38.42 5.05 -8.08
CA GLY A 82 -38.33 3.97 -7.13
C GLY A 82 -37.09 4.03 -6.22
N MET A 83 -36.58 2.86 -5.86
CA MET A 83 -35.38 2.66 -5.04
C MET A 83 -34.11 2.83 -5.89
N LEU A 84 -33.04 3.35 -5.27
CA LEU A 84 -31.69 3.31 -5.83
C LEU A 84 -30.81 2.42 -4.96
N GLU A 85 -30.46 1.25 -5.46
CA GLU A 85 -29.53 0.34 -4.81
C GLU A 85 -28.29 0.08 -5.67
N GLY A 86 -27.12 -0.10 -5.03
CA GLY A 86 -25.94 -0.44 -5.80
C GLY A 86 -24.60 -0.30 -5.11
N VAL A 87 -23.57 -0.75 -5.84
CA VAL A 87 -22.17 -0.68 -5.42
C VAL A 87 -21.37 0.09 -6.44
N ALA A 88 -20.56 1.05 -5.99
CA ALA A 88 -19.70 1.80 -6.89
C ALA A 88 -18.35 2.21 -6.30
N GLY A 89 -17.42 2.65 -7.15
CA GLY A 89 -16.22 3.35 -6.69
C GLY A 89 -16.56 4.71 -6.08
N SER A 90 -17.44 5.44 -6.76
CA SER A 90 -17.98 6.73 -6.29
C SER A 90 -19.45 6.90 -6.67
N VAL A 91 -20.26 7.46 -5.77
CA VAL A 91 -21.65 7.83 -6.05
C VAL A 91 -21.85 9.33 -5.79
N THR A 92 -22.50 10.01 -6.72
CA THR A 92 -22.98 11.39 -6.54
C THR A 92 -24.46 11.45 -6.84
N ILE A 93 -25.25 11.85 -5.85
CA ILE A 93 -26.69 12.11 -6.00
C ILE A 93 -26.88 13.62 -5.94
N GLY A 94 -27.32 14.21 -7.04
CA GLY A 94 -27.74 15.61 -7.13
C GLY A 94 -29.23 15.78 -7.40
N GLY A 95 -29.92 14.73 -7.86
CA GLY A 95 -31.33 14.75 -8.24
C GLY A 95 -32.24 14.08 -7.22
N THR A 96 -33.40 13.62 -7.69
CA THR A 96 -34.43 13.03 -6.82
C THR A 96 -34.40 11.51 -6.89
N VAL A 97 -34.46 10.87 -5.72
CA VAL A 97 -34.78 9.43 -5.58
C VAL A 97 -36.07 9.34 -4.77
N GLY A 98 -37.14 8.84 -5.37
CA GLY A 98 -38.47 8.79 -4.76
C GLY A 98 -38.60 7.76 -3.64
N GLY A 99 -37.85 6.66 -3.72
CA GLY A 99 -37.81 5.58 -2.74
C GLY A 99 -36.61 5.63 -1.81
N ASP A 100 -36.22 4.45 -1.35
CA ASP A 100 -35.05 4.24 -0.50
C ASP A 100 -33.74 4.30 -1.30
N VAL A 101 -32.65 4.62 -0.63
CA VAL A 101 -31.30 4.57 -1.18
C VAL A 101 -30.48 3.57 -0.38
N ASN A 102 -29.97 2.52 -1.02
CA ASN A 102 -29.06 1.56 -0.39
C ASN A 102 -27.76 1.45 -1.20
N LEU A 103 -26.69 2.09 -0.72
CA LEU A 103 -25.45 2.24 -1.48
C LEU A 103 -24.22 1.77 -0.72
N ALA A 104 -23.30 1.12 -1.41
CA ALA A 104 -21.94 0.93 -0.90
C ALA A 104 -20.91 1.50 -1.90
N ALA A 105 -20.09 2.46 -1.47
CA ALA A 105 -19.06 3.01 -2.34
C ALA A 105 -17.84 3.56 -1.60
N GLY A 106 -16.71 3.68 -2.30
CA GLY A 106 -15.51 4.31 -1.73
C GLY A 106 -15.78 5.75 -1.27
N ALA A 107 -16.53 6.51 -2.08
CA ALA A 107 -16.98 7.86 -1.75
C ALA A 107 -18.45 8.05 -2.15
N ILE A 108 -19.26 8.62 -1.25
CA ILE A 108 -20.67 8.95 -1.49
C ILE A 108 -20.88 10.44 -1.21
N LEU A 109 -21.43 11.16 -2.20
CA LEU A 109 -21.83 12.55 -2.07
C LEU A 109 -23.32 12.70 -2.38
N VAL A 110 -24.10 13.12 -1.39
CA VAL A 110 -25.49 13.54 -1.57
C VAL A 110 -25.50 15.07 -1.53
N ARG A 111 -25.65 15.71 -2.69
CA ARG A 111 -25.59 17.17 -2.84
C ARG A 111 -26.80 17.86 -2.19
N ASP A 112 -26.68 19.15 -1.96
CA ASP A 112 -27.73 20.03 -1.42
C ASP A 112 -29.02 20.07 -2.26
N THR A 113 -28.91 19.85 -3.57
CA THR A 113 -30.05 19.73 -4.49
C THR A 113 -30.76 18.39 -4.43
N ALA A 114 -30.15 17.37 -3.82
CA ALA A 114 -30.69 16.03 -3.82
C ALA A 114 -31.83 15.86 -2.82
N THR A 115 -32.84 15.10 -3.22
CA THR A 115 -33.96 14.71 -2.34
C THR A 115 -34.16 13.20 -2.39
N ILE A 116 -34.10 12.55 -1.23
CA ILE A 116 -34.38 11.13 -1.05
C ILE A 116 -35.71 11.00 -0.32
N GLY A 117 -36.72 10.43 -0.97
CA GLY A 117 -38.08 10.32 -0.48
C GLY A 117 -38.29 9.25 0.59
N GLY A 118 -37.40 8.25 0.65
CA GLY A 118 -37.40 7.19 1.63
C GLY A 118 -36.29 7.31 2.68
N THR A 119 -35.81 6.14 3.10
CA THR A 119 -34.65 5.96 3.98
C THR A 119 -33.35 5.91 3.18
N MET A 120 -32.24 6.22 3.84
CA MET A 120 -30.92 6.12 3.25
C MET A 120 -30.05 5.18 4.10
N GLU A 121 -29.59 4.08 3.50
CA GLU A 121 -28.56 3.21 4.05
C GLU A 121 -27.31 3.33 3.17
N ALA A 122 -26.19 3.71 3.76
CA ALA A 122 -24.96 3.95 3.01
C ALA A 122 -23.72 3.42 3.73
N ALA A 123 -22.85 2.72 3.01
CA ALA A 123 -21.55 2.28 3.49
C ALA A 123 -20.43 2.84 2.61
N GLY A 124 -19.38 3.43 3.19
CA GLY A 124 -18.27 3.92 2.38
C GLY A 124 -17.03 4.38 3.11
N GLY A 125 -15.95 4.71 2.38
CA GLY A 125 -14.77 5.32 3.00
C GLY A 125 -15.09 6.74 3.46
N GLU A 126 -15.67 7.54 2.55
CA GLU A 126 -16.12 8.90 2.82
C GLU A 126 -17.60 9.05 2.44
N VAL A 127 -18.41 9.55 3.36
CA VAL A 127 -19.81 9.88 3.10
C VAL A 127 -20.07 11.33 3.45
N ARG A 128 -20.49 12.11 2.45
CA ARG A 128 -20.91 13.50 2.62
C ARG A 128 -22.40 13.66 2.30
N LEU A 129 -23.14 14.15 3.27
CA LEU A 129 -24.59 14.42 3.18
C LEU A 129 -24.84 15.92 3.29
N ASP A 130 -25.26 16.53 2.19
CA ASP A 130 -25.71 17.93 2.10
C ASP A 130 -27.20 18.05 1.74
N GLY A 131 -27.79 17.00 1.18
CA GLY A 131 -29.18 17.00 0.68
C GLY A 131 -30.25 16.66 1.71
N ALA A 132 -31.48 16.50 1.24
CA ALA A 132 -32.64 16.14 2.05
C ALA A 132 -32.94 14.63 1.98
N VAL A 133 -33.14 14.01 3.14
CA VAL A 133 -33.63 12.63 3.31
C VAL A 133 -34.90 12.69 4.15
N VAL A 134 -36.01 12.24 3.59
CA VAL A 134 -37.32 12.31 4.27
C VAL A 134 -37.39 11.33 5.44
N GLY A 135 -36.81 10.14 5.30
CA GLY A 135 -36.81 9.08 6.31
C GLY A 135 -35.58 9.07 7.22
N ASP A 136 -35.31 7.89 7.77
CA ASP A 136 -34.14 7.61 8.60
C ASP A 136 -32.87 7.47 7.75
N VAL A 137 -31.72 7.72 8.38
CA VAL A 137 -30.39 7.62 7.77
C VAL A 137 -29.53 6.66 8.57
N ARG A 138 -28.98 5.63 7.93
CA ARG A 138 -27.98 4.72 8.51
C ARG A 138 -26.70 4.80 7.70
N VAL A 139 -25.60 5.20 8.34
CA VAL A 139 -24.32 5.38 7.63
C VAL A 139 -23.16 4.70 8.34
N GLY A 140 -22.39 3.90 7.61
CA GLY A 140 -21.16 3.29 8.08
C GLY A 140 -20.00 3.84 7.26
N ALA A 141 -19.09 4.58 7.87
CA ALA A 141 -18.00 5.20 7.12
C ALA A 141 -16.68 5.33 7.89
N GLU A 142 -15.56 5.51 7.20
CA GLU A 142 -14.35 5.98 7.89
C GLU A 142 -14.49 7.46 8.25
N THR A 143 -15.00 8.27 7.30
CA THR A 143 -15.28 9.69 7.47
C THR A 143 -16.72 10.02 7.10
N LEU A 144 -17.49 10.58 8.05
CA LEU A 144 -18.83 11.10 7.85
C LEU A 144 -18.84 12.63 7.96
N ILE A 145 -19.36 13.32 6.95
CA ILE A 145 -19.56 14.77 6.95
C ILE A 145 -21.01 15.08 6.65
N VAL A 146 -21.71 15.67 7.63
CA VAL A 146 -23.06 16.19 7.45
C VAL A 146 -22.96 17.72 7.32
N GLY A 147 -23.26 18.22 6.13
CA GLY A 147 -23.12 19.64 5.81
C GLY A 147 -24.27 20.51 6.30
N PRO A 148 -24.14 21.84 6.17
CA PRO A 148 -25.08 22.80 6.76
C PRO A 148 -26.47 22.79 6.13
N THR A 149 -26.63 22.24 4.92
CA THR A 149 -27.90 22.16 4.20
C THR A 149 -28.62 20.82 4.41
N ALA A 150 -27.99 19.87 5.10
CA ALA A 150 -28.53 18.54 5.30
C ALA A 150 -29.83 18.59 6.11
N GLN A 151 -30.84 17.88 5.60
CA GLN A 151 -32.15 17.78 6.24
C GLN A 151 -32.55 16.31 6.33
N VAL A 152 -32.64 15.78 7.54
CA VAL A 152 -33.05 14.40 7.80
C VAL A 152 -34.35 14.43 8.58
N GLY A 153 -35.42 13.91 7.98
CA GLY A 153 -36.76 13.88 8.56
C GLY A 153 -36.94 12.80 9.64
N GLY A 154 -36.07 11.79 9.66
CA GLY A 154 -36.04 10.72 10.65
C GLY A 154 -34.87 10.80 11.64
N ALA A 155 -34.55 9.66 12.24
CA ALA A 155 -33.35 9.46 13.06
C ALA A 155 -32.14 9.17 12.17
N MET A 156 -30.96 9.61 12.62
CA MET A 156 -29.69 9.26 12.01
C MET A 156 -28.91 8.34 12.94
N GLU A 157 -28.59 7.13 12.48
CA GLU A 157 -27.67 6.21 13.14
C GLU A 157 -26.39 6.12 12.31
N TYR A 158 -25.23 6.23 12.95
CA TYR A 158 -23.97 6.13 12.22
C TYR A 158 -22.88 5.39 12.99
N ASP A 159 -21.98 4.77 12.25
CA ASP A 159 -20.71 4.25 12.74
C ASP A 159 -19.59 4.87 11.90
N ALA A 160 -18.79 5.75 12.49
CA ALA A 160 -17.65 6.31 11.79
C ALA A 160 -16.46 6.67 12.68
N ALA A 161 -15.25 6.46 12.14
CA ALA A 161 -14.00 6.78 12.83
C ALA A 161 -13.81 8.30 13.01
N SER A 162 -14.24 9.09 12.02
CA SER A 162 -14.24 10.55 12.05
C SER A 162 -15.61 11.09 11.62
N THR A 163 -16.22 11.96 12.44
CA THR A 163 -17.53 12.53 12.16
C THR A 163 -17.53 14.05 12.34
N THR A 164 -18.09 14.77 11.37
CA THR A 164 -18.36 16.21 11.45
C THR A 164 -19.81 16.49 11.08
N ILE A 165 -20.60 17.01 12.02
CA ILE A 165 -21.98 17.42 11.77
C ILE A 165 -22.05 18.93 11.95
N ASP A 166 -22.43 19.64 10.88
CA ASP A 166 -22.60 21.09 10.94
C ASP A 166 -23.79 21.47 11.83
N SER A 167 -23.65 22.54 12.61
CA SER A 167 -24.71 23.07 13.47
C SER A 167 -25.97 23.53 12.74
N ALA A 168 -25.88 23.82 11.45
CA ALA A 168 -27.02 24.20 10.62
C ALA A 168 -27.79 22.98 10.06
N ALA A 169 -27.22 21.77 10.13
CA ALA A 169 -27.90 20.56 9.72
C ALA A 169 -29.13 20.28 10.60
N THR A 170 -30.23 19.87 9.99
CA THR A 170 -31.47 19.53 10.70
C THR A 170 -31.69 18.02 10.67
N ILE A 171 -31.68 17.38 11.84
CA ILE A 171 -31.92 15.93 11.98
C ILE A 171 -33.06 15.75 12.99
N ALA A 172 -34.27 15.50 12.51
CA ALA A 172 -35.48 15.58 13.34
C ALA A 172 -35.51 14.53 14.47
N GLY A 173 -35.04 13.31 14.20
CA GLY A 173 -34.91 12.23 15.18
C GLY A 173 -33.61 12.24 15.98
N GLY A 174 -32.72 13.20 15.72
CA GLY A 174 -31.37 13.27 16.31
C GLY A 174 -30.37 12.31 15.65
N ALA A 175 -29.09 12.52 15.96
CA ALA A 175 -27.98 11.70 15.47
C ALA A 175 -27.39 10.87 16.61
N THR A 176 -27.33 9.55 16.43
CA THR A 176 -26.82 8.59 17.41
C THR A 176 -25.68 7.77 16.80
N GLN A 177 -24.53 7.73 17.47
CA GLN A 177 -23.46 6.82 17.08
C GLN A 177 -23.75 5.43 17.65
N VAL A 178 -23.68 4.39 16.81
CA VAL A 178 -23.90 3.00 17.19
C VAL A 178 -22.69 2.20 16.76
N ASP A 179 -21.94 1.66 17.73
CA ASP A 179 -20.81 0.77 17.45
C ASP A 179 -21.31 -0.54 16.83
N ASP A 180 -20.60 -1.07 15.83
CA ASP A 180 -20.96 -2.29 15.08
C ASP A 180 -22.35 -2.18 14.41
N LEU A 181 -22.64 -1.02 13.82
CA LEU A 181 -23.91 -0.79 13.11
C LEU A 181 -24.04 -1.78 11.95
N ASN A 182 -25.03 -2.68 12.05
CA ASN A 182 -25.25 -3.73 11.06
C ASN A 182 -25.92 -3.15 9.80
N ILE A 183 -25.11 -2.66 8.87
CA ILE A 183 -25.57 -2.24 7.54
C ILE A 183 -25.70 -3.46 6.65
N VAL A 184 -26.93 -3.80 6.30
CA VAL A 184 -27.20 -4.83 5.31
C VAL A 184 -26.92 -4.22 3.94
N GLY A 185 -25.68 -4.40 3.46
CA GLY A 185 -25.28 -3.89 2.15
C GLY A 185 -26.23 -4.35 1.03
N PRO A 186 -26.40 -3.53 -0.02
CA PRO A 186 -27.41 -3.77 -1.06
C PRO A 186 -27.14 -5.12 -1.75
N PRO A 187 -28.16 -5.90 -2.11
CA PRO A 187 -27.95 -7.05 -2.97
C PRO A 187 -27.46 -6.57 -4.35
N VAL A 188 -26.40 -7.18 -4.87
CA VAL A 188 -25.89 -6.92 -6.23
C VAL A 188 -26.26 -8.13 -7.09
N PHE A 189 -27.12 -7.93 -8.08
CA PHE A 189 -27.71 -9.00 -8.92
C PHE A 189 -28.44 -10.09 -8.11
N GLY A 190 -29.21 -9.69 -7.10
CA GLY A 190 -29.96 -10.61 -6.24
C GLY A 190 -29.11 -11.40 -5.23
N VAL A 191 -27.82 -11.07 -5.10
CA VAL A 191 -26.89 -11.68 -4.14
C VAL A 191 -26.48 -10.62 -3.12
N PRO A 192 -26.72 -10.83 -1.81
CA PRO A 192 -26.29 -9.88 -0.77
C PRO A 192 -24.80 -9.58 -0.87
N VAL A 193 -24.37 -8.32 -0.75
CA VAL A 193 -22.94 -7.95 -0.70
C VAL A 193 -22.22 -8.62 0.47
N SER A 194 -22.92 -9.00 1.54
CA SER A 194 -22.39 -9.82 2.62
C SER A 194 -21.96 -11.24 2.19
N GLN A 195 -22.38 -11.71 1.02
CA GLN A 195 -21.91 -12.96 0.39
C GLN A 195 -20.81 -12.72 -0.65
N PHE A 196 -20.57 -11.47 -1.06
CA PHE A 196 -19.39 -11.09 -1.83
C PHE A 196 -18.18 -11.01 -0.90
N GLU A 197 -17.72 -12.18 -0.45
CA GLU A 197 -16.35 -12.31 0.05
C GLU A 197 -15.43 -12.03 -1.13
N GLY A 198 -14.89 -10.80 -1.22
CA GLY A 198 -13.72 -10.56 -2.04
C GLY A 198 -12.66 -11.62 -1.71
N PRO A 199 -11.86 -12.09 -2.68
CA PRO A 199 -10.92 -13.18 -2.42
C PRO A 199 -10.08 -12.82 -1.21
N VAL A 200 -10.28 -13.52 -0.10
CA VAL A 200 -9.53 -13.31 1.13
C VAL A 200 -8.12 -13.74 0.81
N ILE A 201 -7.26 -12.78 0.43
CA ILE A 201 -5.85 -13.04 0.18
C ILE A 201 -5.26 -13.36 1.55
N PRO A 202 -4.89 -14.63 1.81
CA PRO A 202 -4.33 -14.97 3.11
C PRO A 202 -3.08 -14.13 3.38
N ALA A 203 -2.88 -13.68 4.62
CA ALA A 203 -1.73 -12.84 4.97
C ALA A 203 -0.37 -13.43 4.52
N TRP A 204 -0.25 -14.77 4.52
CA TRP A 204 0.95 -15.45 4.04
C TRP A 204 1.25 -15.20 2.55
N VAL A 205 0.25 -14.94 1.71
CA VAL A 205 0.45 -14.61 0.28
C VAL A 205 1.17 -13.28 0.16
N PHE A 206 0.81 -12.29 0.98
CA PHE A 206 1.53 -11.02 1.03
C PHE A 206 2.98 -11.22 1.47
N THR A 207 3.23 -12.03 2.50
CA THR A 207 4.59 -12.38 2.96
C THR A 207 5.41 -13.03 1.85
N VAL A 208 4.84 -14.00 1.13
CA VAL A 208 5.51 -14.69 0.01
C VAL A 208 5.79 -13.71 -1.13
N TYR A 209 4.82 -12.88 -1.51
CA TYR A 209 5.01 -11.85 -2.53
C TYR A 209 6.12 -10.87 -2.14
N TRP A 210 6.11 -10.37 -0.90
CA TRP A 210 7.11 -9.44 -0.38
C TRP A 210 8.52 -10.05 -0.36
N LEU A 211 8.64 -11.32 0.07
CA LEU A 211 9.89 -12.08 0.03
C LEU A 211 10.43 -12.19 -1.40
N LEU A 212 9.58 -12.59 -2.35
CA LEU A 212 9.96 -12.73 -3.76
C LEU A 212 10.36 -11.38 -4.38
N ALA A 213 9.63 -10.31 -4.07
CA ALA A 213 9.96 -8.96 -4.53
C ALA A 213 11.34 -8.52 -4.04
N ASN A 214 11.64 -8.67 -2.74
CA ASN A 214 12.95 -8.34 -2.18
C ASN A 214 14.06 -9.25 -2.72
N PHE A 215 13.77 -10.52 -2.98
CA PHE A 215 14.71 -11.42 -3.63
C PHE A 215 15.07 -10.95 -5.04
N VAL A 216 14.08 -10.53 -5.84
CA VAL A 216 14.31 -9.97 -7.18
C VAL A 216 15.12 -8.68 -7.12
N VAL A 217 14.80 -7.76 -6.20
CA VAL A 217 15.55 -6.52 -6.01
C VAL A 217 16.99 -6.82 -5.60
N GLY A 218 17.20 -7.69 -4.61
CA GLY A 218 18.52 -8.12 -4.20
C GLY A 218 19.31 -8.81 -5.31
N ALA A 219 18.63 -9.63 -6.12
CA ALA A 219 19.22 -10.27 -7.29
C ALA A 219 19.72 -9.24 -8.30
N ILE A 220 18.91 -8.23 -8.60
CA ILE A 220 19.29 -7.14 -9.51
C ILE A 220 20.50 -6.38 -8.95
N ILE A 221 20.49 -6.02 -7.66
CA ILE A 221 21.58 -5.30 -7.00
C ILE A 221 22.90 -6.10 -7.10
N VAL A 222 22.86 -7.40 -6.79
CA VAL A 222 24.04 -8.29 -6.85
C VAL A 222 24.53 -8.47 -8.28
N LEU A 223 23.64 -8.44 -9.29
CA LEU A 223 24.01 -8.54 -10.70
C LEU A 223 24.62 -7.25 -11.26
N VAL A 224 24.08 -6.10 -10.87
CA VAL A 224 24.55 -4.78 -11.31
C VAL A 224 25.89 -4.43 -10.68
N ALA A 225 26.06 -4.69 -9.37
CA ALA A 225 27.25 -4.33 -8.62
C ALA A 225 27.88 -5.53 -7.87
N PRO A 226 28.34 -6.58 -8.59
CA PRO A 226 28.78 -7.84 -7.97
C PRO A 226 30.05 -7.69 -7.11
N ASN A 227 30.92 -6.73 -7.44
CA ASN A 227 32.12 -6.46 -6.65
C ASN A 227 31.77 -5.76 -5.34
N PHE A 228 30.83 -4.84 -5.39
CA PHE A 228 30.35 -4.13 -4.21
C PHE A 228 29.63 -5.08 -3.26
N ALA A 229 28.74 -5.94 -3.77
CA ALA A 229 28.08 -6.97 -2.97
C ALA A 229 29.07 -7.90 -2.24
N ARG A 230 30.17 -8.30 -2.89
CA ARG A 230 31.24 -9.09 -2.27
C ARG A 230 31.98 -8.34 -1.15
N ARG A 231 32.21 -7.03 -1.31
CA ARG A 231 32.82 -6.20 -0.27
C ARG A 231 31.90 -6.06 0.94
N VAL A 232 30.62 -5.75 0.71
CA VAL A 232 29.62 -5.61 1.77
C VAL A 232 29.46 -6.91 2.55
N THR A 233 29.36 -8.05 1.85
CA THR A 233 29.28 -9.36 2.50
C THR A 233 30.54 -9.72 3.28
N GLY A 234 31.73 -9.48 2.73
CA GLY A 234 32.99 -9.71 3.44
C GLY A 234 33.15 -8.84 4.69
N LEU A 235 32.81 -7.55 4.61
CA LEU A 235 32.84 -6.64 5.76
C LEU A 235 31.78 -6.99 6.81
N GLY A 236 30.56 -7.31 6.38
CA GLY A 236 29.45 -7.66 7.27
C GLY A 236 29.65 -9.00 8.00
N THR A 237 30.35 -9.95 7.38
CA THR A 237 30.65 -11.26 8.00
C THR A 237 31.93 -11.25 8.83
N LYS A 238 33.06 -10.78 8.26
CA LYS A 238 34.37 -10.80 8.95
C LYS A 238 34.52 -9.68 9.99
N LYS A 239 33.90 -8.52 9.75
CA LYS A 239 34.00 -7.32 10.61
C LYS A 239 32.63 -6.88 11.14
N ALA A 240 31.78 -7.85 11.49
CA ALA A 240 30.37 -7.65 11.87
C ALA A 240 30.18 -6.58 12.97
N VAL A 241 30.98 -6.60 14.03
CA VAL A 241 30.86 -5.62 15.15
C VAL A 241 31.18 -4.19 14.69
N ARG A 242 32.23 -4.01 13.89
CA ARG A 242 32.59 -2.70 13.32
C ARG A 242 31.53 -2.21 12.36
N SER A 243 31.04 -3.08 11.48
CA SER A 243 29.93 -2.76 10.58
C SER A 243 28.67 -2.39 11.36
N GLY A 244 28.27 -3.18 12.36
CA GLY A 244 27.12 -2.87 13.22
C GLY A 244 27.26 -1.53 13.94
N GLY A 245 28.44 -1.23 14.48
CA GLY A 245 28.72 0.05 15.16
C GLY A 245 28.64 1.26 14.21
N VAL A 246 29.17 1.14 12.99
CA VAL A 246 29.04 2.18 11.95
C VAL A 246 27.60 2.35 11.52
N GLY A 247 26.86 1.26 11.31
CA GLY A 247 25.43 1.30 11.01
C GLY A 247 24.64 2.01 12.09
N LEU A 248 24.90 1.68 13.37
CA LEU A 248 24.24 2.31 14.52
C LEU A 248 24.48 3.82 14.52
N LEU A 249 25.74 4.23 14.31
CA LEU A 249 26.08 5.65 14.20
C LEU A 249 25.28 6.32 13.08
N LEU A 250 25.22 5.72 11.89
CA LEU A 250 24.54 6.30 10.74
C LEU A 250 23.02 6.41 10.92
N VAL A 251 22.38 5.41 11.55
CA VAL A 251 20.93 5.42 11.82
C VAL A 251 20.53 6.62 12.67
N PHE A 252 21.39 7.09 13.58
CA PHE A 252 21.10 8.28 14.39
C PHE A 252 21.69 9.56 13.80
N ALA A 253 22.92 9.52 13.31
CA ALA A 253 23.63 10.71 12.83
C ALA A 253 22.96 11.32 11.59
N ILE A 254 22.51 10.50 10.63
CA ILE A 254 21.91 11.02 9.40
C ILE A 254 20.59 11.75 9.70
N PRO A 255 19.61 11.18 10.44
CA PRO A 255 18.40 11.91 10.81
C PRO A 255 18.70 13.20 11.58
N ILE A 256 19.65 13.21 12.50
CA ILE A 256 20.03 14.43 13.24
C ILE A 256 20.55 15.49 12.27
N VAL A 257 21.43 15.14 11.32
CA VAL A 257 21.93 16.07 10.31
C VAL A 257 20.80 16.59 9.42
N LEU A 258 19.86 15.72 9.00
CA LEU A 258 18.69 16.13 8.22
C LEU A 258 17.77 17.07 9.02
N LEU A 259 17.58 16.82 10.33
CA LEU A 259 16.80 17.71 11.19
C LEU A 259 17.47 19.07 11.37
N VAL A 260 18.80 19.10 11.50
CA VAL A 260 19.55 20.37 11.57
C VAL A 260 19.44 21.12 10.24
N LEU A 261 19.53 20.43 9.10
CA LEU A 261 19.32 21.03 7.78
C LEU A 261 17.91 21.60 7.63
N LEU A 262 16.90 20.91 8.16
CA LEU A 262 15.50 21.35 8.12
C LEU A 262 15.29 22.72 8.80
N LEU A 263 16.14 23.11 9.76
CA LEU A 263 16.10 24.43 10.41
C LEU A 263 16.51 25.59 9.49
N THR A 264 17.11 25.30 8.34
CA THR A 264 17.54 26.31 7.38
C THR A 264 16.59 26.39 6.19
N ILE A 265 16.33 27.59 5.68
CA ILE A 265 15.42 27.79 4.53
C ILE A 265 15.88 26.96 3.30
N ILE A 266 17.19 26.92 3.06
CA ILE A 266 17.79 26.15 1.95
C ILE A 266 17.79 24.65 2.27
N GLY A 267 17.92 24.27 3.54
CA GLY A 267 18.01 22.88 3.94
C GLY A 267 16.67 22.16 4.02
N ILE A 268 15.52 22.84 4.04
CA ILE A 268 14.20 22.18 3.94
C ILE A 268 14.10 21.26 2.71
N PRO A 269 14.24 21.75 1.46
CA PRO A 269 14.15 20.88 0.29
C PRO A 269 15.24 19.80 0.29
N LEU A 270 16.46 20.12 0.77
CA LEU A 270 17.56 19.16 0.86
C LEU A 270 17.29 18.06 1.90
N SER A 271 16.61 18.38 3.00
CA SER A 271 16.29 17.43 4.07
C SER A 271 15.22 16.44 3.62
N PHE A 272 14.22 16.89 2.87
CA PHE A 272 13.24 16.00 2.25
C PHE A 272 13.90 15.06 1.23
N ALA A 273 14.70 15.62 0.30
CA ALA A 273 15.42 14.82 -0.68
C ALA A 273 16.40 13.82 -0.02
N GLY A 274 17.14 14.27 0.99
CA GLY A 274 18.05 13.45 1.78
C GLY A 274 17.33 12.39 2.61
N GLY A 275 16.15 12.70 3.15
CA GLY A 275 15.31 11.75 3.88
C GLY A 275 14.82 10.62 2.98
N VAL A 276 14.31 10.94 1.79
CA VAL A 276 13.93 9.92 0.79
C VAL A 276 15.15 9.07 0.39
N GLY A 277 16.30 9.72 0.13
CA GLY A 277 17.55 9.01 -0.17
C GLY A 277 18.00 8.09 0.96
N PHE A 278 17.87 8.53 2.21
CA PHE A 278 18.23 7.75 3.38
C PHE A 278 17.31 6.52 3.54
N LEU A 279 15.99 6.67 3.35
CA LEU A 279 15.06 5.55 3.36
C LEU A 279 15.39 4.51 2.28
N LEU A 280 15.76 4.96 1.07
CA LEU A 280 16.21 4.07 0.00
C LEU A 280 17.52 3.34 0.37
N VAL A 281 18.47 4.04 1.00
CA VAL A 281 19.71 3.42 1.49
C VAL A 281 19.42 2.40 2.60
N LEU A 282 18.52 2.68 3.53
CA LEU A 282 18.10 1.73 4.56
C LEU A 282 17.47 0.48 3.94
N TRP A 283 16.63 0.65 2.92
CA TRP A 283 16.02 -0.48 2.21
C TRP A 283 17.06 -1.32 1.46
N VAL A 284 18.01 -0.70 0.76
CA VAL A 284 19.11 -1.43 0.10
C VAL A 284 20.02 -2.10 1.13
N ALA A 285 20.29 -1.43 2.24
CA ALA A 285 21.10 -1.95 3.34
C ALA A 285 20.46 -3.15 4.02
N SER A 286 19.13 -3.19 4.18
CA SER A 286 18.44 -4.35 4.75
C SER A 286 18.59 -5.58 3.86
N ILE A 287 18.52 -5.41 2.54
CA ILE A 287 18.76 -6.49 1.56
C ILE A 287 20.20 -7.00 1.65
N TYR A 288 21.18 -6.11 1.75
CA TYR A 288 22.58 -6.51 1.96
C TYR A 288 22.80 -7.15 3.33
N GLY A 289 22.11 -6.69 4.37
CA GLY A 289 22.10 -7.31 5.69
C GLY A 289 21.59 -8.75 5.63
N ALA A 290 20.48 -8.99 4.92
CA ALA A 290 19.96 -10.33 4.68
C ALA A 290 20.98 -11.20 3.94
N LEU A 291 21.65 -10.66 2.92
CA LEU A 291 22.71 -11.37 2.21
C LEU A 291 23.91 -11.72 3.13
N VAL A 292 24.32 -10.80 4.01
CA VAL A 292 25.35 -11.03 5.03
C VAL A 292 24.92 -12.15 5.97
N LEU A 293 23.71 -12.08 6.51
CA LEU A 293 23.15 -13.09 7.40
C LEU A 293 23.12 -14.47 6.75
N GLY A 294 22.59 -14.56 5.52
CA GLY A 294 22.54 -15.82 4.80
C GLY A 294 23.92 -16.36 4.43
N THR A 295 24.88 -15.48 4.10
CA THR A 295 26.26 -15.89 3.85
C THR A 295 26.92 -16.44 5.11
N TRP A 296 26.73 -15.77 6.25
CA TRP A 296 27.20 -16.23 7.55
C TRP A 296 26.59 -17.58 7.92
N LEU A 297 25.28 -17.76 7.73
CA LEU A 297 24.61 -19.02 8.04
C LEU A 297 25.10 -20.18 7.15
N LEU A 298 25.26 -19.95 5.84
CA LEU A 298 25.74 -20.98 4.93
C LEU A 298 27.21 -21.34 5.18
N SER A 299 28.02 -20.40 5.69
CA SER A 299 29.40 -20.68 6.08
C SER A 299 29.50 -21.68 7.23
N LEU A 300 28.47 -21.81 8.08
CA LEU A 300 28.41 -22.83 9.13
C LEU A 300 28.26 -24.25 8.55
N ALA A 301 27.73 -24.37 7.34
CA ALA A 301 27.54 -25.63 6.62
C ALA A 301 28.59 -25.86 5.51
N ASP A 302 29.66 -25.05 5.50
CA ASP A 302 30.73 -25.08 4.50
C ASP A 302 30.21 -24.99 3.04
N TYR A 303 29.12 -24.24 2.85
CA TYR A 303 28.43 -24.10 1.57
C TYR A 303 28.53 -22.66 1.04
N GLU A 304 29.04 -22.49 -0.17
CA GLU A 304 29.25 -21.17 -0.78
C GLU A 304 28.34 -20.97 -2.00
N ASN A 305 27.21 -20.29 -1.81
CA ASN A 305 26.38 -19.85 -2.93
C ASN A 305 25.63 -18.56 -2.62
N ARG A 306 25.98 -17.48 -3.33
CA ARG A 306 25.40 -16.14 -3.12
C ARG A 306 23.87 -16.07 -3.30
N TRP A 307 23.31 -16.92 -4.15
CA TRP A 307 21.87 -16.93 -4.45
C TRP A 307 21.09 -17.61 -3.33
N VAL A 308 21.63 -18.72 -2.83
CA VAL A 308 21.11 -19.42 -1.66
C VAL A 308 21.31 -18.56 -0.42
N ALA A 309 22.42 -17.83 -0.32
CA ALA A 309 22.66 -16.87 0.77
C ALA A 309 21.60 -15.76 0.77
N LEU A 310 21.33 -15.14 -0.40
CA LEU A 310 20.34 -14.08 -0.51
C LEU A 310 18.94 -14.60 -0.13
N PHE A 311 18.52 -15.70 -0.76
CA PHE A 311 17.19 -16.27 -0.51
C PHE A 311 17.05 -16.75 0.93
N GLY A 312 18.03 -17.51 1.44
CA GLY A 312 18.02 -18.04 2.79
C GLY A 312 18.04 -16.95 3.85
N GLY A 313 18.84 -15.89 3.66
CA GLY A 313 18.84 -14.73 4.53
C GLY A 313 17.48 -14.02 4.58
N LEU A 314 16.91 -13.70 3.41
CA LEU A 314 15.59 -13.06 3.34
C LEU A 314 14.48 -13.96 3.89
N PHE A 315 14.55 -15.27 3.64
CA PHE A 315 13.58 -16.25 4.12
C PHE A 315 13.60 -16.33 5.65
N ILE A 316 14.77 -16.29 6.27
CA ILE A 316 14.89 -16.30 7.74
C ILE A 316 14.31 -15.03 8.35
N LEU A 317 14.59 -13.86 7.79
CA LEU A 317 13.99 -12.61 8.26
C LEU A 317 12.46 -12.66 8.13
N ALA A 318 11.94 -13.15 7.00
CA ALA A 318 10.50 -13.31 6.79
C ALA A 318 9.86 -14.31 7.78
N LEU A 319 10.60 -15.31 8.25
CA LEU A 319 10.12 -16.20 9.33
C LEU A 319 10.18 -15.53 10.70
N LEU A 320 11.17 -14.68 10.94
CA LEU A 320 11.33 -13.94 12.19
C LEU A 320 10.20 -12.93 12.39
N ASP A 321 9.61 -12.39 11.33
CA ASP A 321 8.42 -11.53 11.40
C ASP A 321 7.21 -12.19 12.12
N PHE A 322 7.13 -13.52 12.13
CA PHE A 322 6.08 -14.25 12.88
C PHE A 322 6.38 -14.37 14.38
N VAL A 323 7.61 -14.05 14.79
CA VAL A 323 8.03 -14.10 16.20
C VAL A 323 7.94 -12.68 16.77
N PRO A 324 7.33 -12.48 17.96
CA PRO A 324 7.17 -11.14 18.56
C PRO A 324 8.49 -10.35 18.77
N LEU A 325 9.64 -11.04 18.77
CA LEU A 325 10.97 -10.46 18.94
C LEU A 325 11.79 -10.39 17.63
N GLY A 326 11.21 -10.74 16.49
CA GLY A 326 11.90 -10.76 15.19
C GLY A 326 12.54 -9.42 14.81
N GLY A 327 11.83 -8.32 15.09
CA GLY A 327 12.29 -6.97 14.76
C GLY A 327 13.63 -6.58 15.39
N VAL A 328 14.05 -7.19 16.51
CA VAL A 328 15.38 -6.94 17.09
C VAL A 328 16.47 -7.52 16.19
N ILE A 329 16.26 -8.72 15.66
CA ILE A 329 17.20 -9.36 14.75
C ILE A 329 17.23 -8.61 13.42
N ASP A 330 16.08 -8.21 12.88
CA ASP A 330 16.00 -7.40 11.66
C ASP A 330 16.75 -6.09 11.83
N PHE A 331 16.60 -5.44 12.99
CA PHE A 331 17.33 -4.21 13.30
C PHE A 331 18.84 -4.46 13.34
N VAL A 332 19.32 -5.50 14.03
CA VAL A 332 20.76 -5.83 14.05
C VAL A 332 21.28 -6.13 12.64
N VAL A 333 20.53 -6.87 11.83
CA VAL A 333 20.87 -7.21 10.45
C VAL A 333 20.92 -5.95 9.57
N LEU A 334 19.97 -5.03 9.73
CA LEU A 334 19.98 -3.72 9.10
C LEU A 334 21.22 -2.92 9.48
N LEU A 335 21.59 -2.87 10.77
CA LEU A 335 22.78 -2.14 11.23
C LEU A 335 24.06 -2.70 10.60
N VAL A 336 24.22 -4.02 10.61
CA VAL A 336 25.40 -4.67 9.99
C VAL A 336 25.41 -4.41 8.48
N GLY A 337 24.27 -4.53 7.81
CA GLY A 337 24.12 -4.25 6.37
C GLY A 337 24.46 -2.81 6.02
N LEU A 338 23.93 -1.84 6.78
CA LEU A 338 24.13 -0.41 6.56
C LEU A 338 25.58 0.01 6.79
N GLY A 339 26.20 -0.45 7.88
CA GLY A 339 27.59 -0.11 8.15
C GLY A 339 28.55 -0.79 7.18
N ALA A 340 28.30 -2.05 6.81
CA ALA A 340 29.10 -2.73 5.79
C ALA A 340 28.96 -2.03 4.42
N PHE A 341 27.76 -1.56 4.08
CA PHE A 341 27.51 -0.74 2.88
C PHE A 341 28.32 0.56 2.91
N ALA A 342 28.29 1.30 4.02
CA ALA A 342 29.02 2.55 4.17
C ALA A 342 30.55 2.36 4.12
N LEU A 343 31.07 1.33 4.78
CA LEU A 343 32.50 1.00 4.76
C LEU A 343 32.95 0.56 3.36
N ALA A 344 32.13 -0.22 2.65
CA ALA A 344 32.41 -0.59 1.26
C ALA A 344 32.41 0.63 0.31
N LEU A 345 31.55 1.62 0.54
CA LEU A 345 31.56 2.89 -0.20
C LEU A 345 32.83 3.72 0.04
N ARG A 346 33.38 3.66 1.26
CA ARG A 346 34.66 4.29 1.60
C ARG A 346 35.87 3.57 0.96
N GLY A 347 35.66 2.43 0.32
CA GLY A 347 36.69 1.64 -0.33
C GLY A 347 37.34 0.60 0.59
N GLU A 348 36.89 0.47 1.84
CA GLU A 348 37.43 -0.54 2.76
C GLU A 348 37.12 -1.95 2.25
N SER A 349 38.06 -2.87 2.47
CA SER A 349 37.92 -4.28 2.20
C SER A 349 38.11 -5.13 3.45
N ALA A 350 37.65 -6.37 3.39
CA ALA A 350 37.76 -7.28 4.52
C ALA A 350 39.22 -7.69 4.80
N ASP A 351 40.09 -7.68 3.78
CA ASP A 351 41.44 -8.26 3.83
C ASP A 351 42.56 -7.24 4.17
N GLU A 352 42.32 -5.92 4.10
CA GLU A 352 43.32 -4.86 4.41
C GLU A 352 43.79 -4.81 5.88
N GLY A 353 43.19 -5.58 6.80
CA GLY A 353 43.52 -5.54 8.23
C GLY A 353 44.68 -6.43 8.67
N ASP A 354 44.98 -7.49 7.90
CA ASP A 354 45.96 -8.51 8.30
C ASP A 354 47.39 -8.21 7.83
N GLU A 355 47.59 -7.35 6.82
CA GLU A 355 48.93 -7.05 6.29
C GLU A 355 49.75 -6.11 7.20
N SER A 356 49.11 -5.36 8.10
CA SER A 356 49.82 -4.40 8.98
C SER A 356 50.53 -5.05 10.18
N MET A 357 50.34 -6.35 10.44
CA MET A 357 50.96 -7.08 11.56
C MET A 357 52.14 -7.97 11.15
N ALA A 358 52.42 -8.10 9.86
CA ALA A 358 53.47 -8.96 9.33
C ALA A 358 54.67 -8.16 8.80
N ALA A 359 55.27 -7.31 9.65
CA ALA A 359 56.61 -6.78 9.41
C ALA A 359 57.43 -6.92 10.71
N PRO A 360 58.26 -7.96 10.86
CA PRO A 360 59.35 -7.94 11.81
C PRO A 360 60.41 -6.96 11.30
N ASP A 361 60.75 -6.04 12.19
CA ASP A 361 61.88 -5.12 12.17
C ASP A 361 63.20 -5.87 11.88
N GLU A 362 63.68 -5.83 10.64
CA GLU A 362 65.07 -6.15 10.32
C GLU A 362 65.89 -4.85 10.30
N GLY A 363 66.42 -4.51 11.48
CA GLY A 363 67.55 -3.61 11.66
C GLY A 363 68.71 -4.32 12.36
N PRO A 364 69.91 -3.72 12.43
CA PRO A 364 71.01 -3.93 11.51
C PRO A 364 72.12 -4.84 12.10
N GLN A 365 72.80 -5.64 11.27
CA GLN A 365 74.04 -6.29 11.68
C GLN A 365 75.23 -5.80 10.83
N GLU A 366 75.96 -4.85 11.41
CA GLU A 366 77.38 -4.61 11.12
C GLU A 366 78.22 -5.80 11.65
N GLY A 367 79.32 -6.12 10.96
CA GLY A 367 80.52 -6.66 11.60
C GLY A 367 81.01 -8.03 11.10
N SER A 368 82.06 -7.99 10.27
CA SER A 368 82.92 -9.11 9.87
C SER A 368 83.50 -9.91 11.07
N PRO A 369 84.06 -11.13 10.82
CA PRO A 369 85.51 -11.19 10.59
C PRO A 369 85.96 -12.20 9.50
N MET A 370 87.25 -12.04 9.19
CA MET A 370 88.10 -12.69 8.18
C MET A 370 88.01 -14.22 8.02
N ALA A 371 88.26 -14.67 6.78
CA ALA A 371 89.33 -15.63 6.46
C ALA A 371 89.91 -15.31 5.08
#